data_AF-A0A2V8UJ11-F1
#
_entry.id   AF-A0A2V8UJ11-F1
#
_cell.length_a   1.000
_cell.length_b   1.000
_cell.length_c   1.000
_cell.angle_alpha   90.00
_cell.angle_beta   90.00
_cell.angle_gamma   90.00
#
_symmetry.space_group_name_H-M   'P 1'
#
loop_
_entity.id
_entity.type
_entity.pdbx_description
1 polymer ?
#
loop_
_entity_poly.entity_id
_entity_poly.type
_entity_poly.pdbx_seq_one_letter_code
_entity_poly.pdbx_strand_id
1 'polypeptide(L)'
;MLEPNAASPQTIQIWGVFSMAKPNDRNHYLQPARGYLYFKLGGNEEAARKEWADLKEVAGTGQNVAFGSRYDSSPRLRKADERPASPDRYSTNIGLQKVSGRTDYAPVRALLDYKD
;
A
#
# COMPACT_ATOMS: atom_id res chain seq x y z
N MET A 1 -6.68 -9.10 1.49
CA MET A 1 -7.15 -10.44 1.05
C MET A 1 -6.04 -11.07 0.21
N LEU A 2 -5.60 -12.27 0.58
CA LEU A 2 -4.53 -13.04 -0.08
C LEU A 2 -5.19 -14.15 -0.90
N GLU A 3 -5.24 -14.02 -2.22
CA GLU A 3 -5.69 -15.07 -3.14
C GLU A 3 -4.68 -15.23 -4.28
N PRO A 4 -4.50 -16.43 -4.90
CA PRO A 4 -5.22 -17.68 -4.70
C PRO A 4 -4.40 -18.80 -4.01
N ASN A 5 -3.31 -18.48 -3.29
CA ASN A 5 -2.57 -19.47 -2.50
C ASN A 5 -2.17 -18.87 -1.15
N ALA A 6 -2.68 -19.41 -0.05
CA ALA A 6 -2.35 -18.95 1.29
C ALA A 6 -0.91 -19.31 1.71
N ALA A 7 -0.32 -20.37 1.14
CA ALA A 7 1.04 -20.81 1.43
C ALA A 7 2.09 -20.03 0.61
N SER A 8 1.79 -19.75 -0.66
CA SER A 8 2.68 -19.02 -1.57
C SER A 8 1.89 -18.06 -2.49
N PRO A 9 1.32 -16.97 -1.95
CA PRO A 9 0.54 -16.00 -2.72
C PRO A 9 1.39 -15.36 -3.83
N GLN A 10 0.93 -15.39 -5.08
CA GLN A 10 1.63 -14.74 -6.19
C GLN A 10 1.15 -13.30 -6.40
N THR A 11 -0.02 -12.99 -5.85
CA THR A 11 -0.66 -11.68 -5.88
C THR A 11 -1.23 -11.34 -4.50
N ILE A 12 -1.45 -10.05 -4.25
CA ILE A 12 -2.09 -9.55 -3.02
C ILE A 12 -3.00 -8.37 -3.34
N GLN A 13 -4.13 -8.31 -2.65
CA GLN A 13 -4.92 -7.09 -2.55
C GLN A 13 -4.77 -6.48 -1.16
N ILE A 14 -4.32 -5.23 -1.12
CA ILE A 14 -4.19 -4.43 0.09
C ILE A 14 -5.32 -3.42 0.09
N TRP A 15 -6.26 -3.58 1.02
CA TRP A 15 -7.46 -2.75 1.15
C TRP A 15 -7.25 -1.70 2.24
N GLY A 16 -7.73 -0.48 2.02
CA GLY A 16 -7.60 0.59 3.00
C GLY A 16 -7.84 1.99 2.42
N VAL A 17 -7.37 2.99 3.16
CA VAL A 17 -7.30 4.38 2.72
C VAL A 17 -5.84 4.70 2.43
N PHE A 18 -5.57 5.24 1.25
CA PHE A 18 -4.23 5.50 0.76
C PHE A 18 -4.07 6.96 0.36
N SER A 19 -2.94 7.55 0.74
CA SER A 19 -2.46 8.82 0.21
C SER A 19 -1.27 8.52 -0.71
N MET A 20 -1.49 8.64 -2.02
CA MET A 20 -0.52 8.23 -3.04
C MET A 20 0.44 9.38 -3.39
N ALA A 21 1.71 9.10 -3.70
CA ALA A 21 2.64 10.14 -4.18
C ALA A 21 2.10 10.84 -5.45
N LYS A 22 2.32 12.14 -5.60
CA LYS A 22 1.89 12.87 -6.80
C LYS A 22 2.74 12.42 -8.00
N PRO A 23 2.14 12.20 -9.18
CA PRO A 23 2.89 11.77 -10.38
C PRO A 23 4.04 12.70 -10.77
N ASN A 24 3.84 14.02 -10.59
CA ASN A 24 4.78 15.06 -11.00
C ASN A 24 5.66 15.57 -9.85
N ASP A 25 5.42 15.12 -8.61
CA ASP A 25 6.17 15.55 -7.42
C ASP A 25 6.13 14.47 -6.35
N ARG A 26 7.13 13.58 -6.37
CA ARG A 26 7.20 12.40 -5.49
C ARG A 26 7.49 12.74 -4.03
N ASN A 27 7.74 14.02 -3.70
CA ASN A 27 7.87 14.48 -2.31
C ASN A 27 6.52 14.86 -1.69
N HIS A 28 5.47 14.97 -2.50
CA HIS A 28 4.13 15.33 -2.07
C HIS A 28 3.14 14.22 -2.34
N TYR A 29 2.09 14.17 -1.52
CA TYR A 29 1.04 13.16 -1.63
C TYR A 29 -0.29 13.76 -2.06
N LEU A 30 -1.10 12.95 -2.72
CA LEU A 30 -2.49 13.21 -3.06
C LEU A 30 -3.37 13.12 -1.82
N GLN A 31 -4.59 13.67 -1.90
CA GLN A 31 -5.57 13.50 -0.84
C GLN A 31 -5.86 12.00 -0.63
N PRO A 32 -6.15 11.58 0.63
CA PRO A 32 -6.50 10.21 0.92
C PRO A 32 -7.70 9.73 0.10
N ALA A 33 -7.64 8.50 -0.38
CA ALA A 33 -8.74 7.85 -1.07
C ALA A 33 -8.86 6.39 -0.63
N ARG A 34 -10.11 5.92 -0.50
CA ARG A 34 -10.42 4.53 -0.14
C ARG A 34 -10.42 3.64 -1.37
N GLY A 35 -9.91 2.42 -1.21
CA GLY A 35 -9.91 1.42 -2.26
C GLY A 35 -8.98 0.26 -1.95
N TYR A 36 -8.42 -0.31 -3.01
CA TYR A 36 -7.39 -1.33 -2.87
C TYR A 36 -6.24 -1.15 -3.88
N LEU A 37 -5.05 -1.56 -3.46
CA LEU A 37 -3.91 -1.77 -4.34
C LEU A 37 -3.82 -3.25 -4.69
N TYR A 38 -3.51 -3.57 -5.94
CA TYR A 38 -3.40 -4.95 -6.41
C TYR A 38 -2.04 -5.20 -7.01
N PHE A 39 -1.30 -6.10 -6.38
CA PHE A 39 0.08 -6.37 -6.73
C PHE A 39 0.30 -7.81 -7.13
N LYS A 40 1.33 -8.03 -7.95
CA LYS A 40 2.00 -9.30 -8.17
C LYS A 40 3.43 -9.21 -7.65
N LEU A 41 4.00 -10.35 -7.30
CA LEU A 41 5.42 -10.43 -6.97
C LEU A 41 6.29 -9.89 -8.10
N GLY A 42 7.42 -9.30 -7.73
CA GLY A 42 8.38 -8.79 -8.68
C GLY A 42 9.74 -8.57 -8.06
N GLY A 43 10.73 -9.39 -8.41
CA GLY A 43 12.06 -9.31 -7.83
C GLY A 43 12.17 -10.21 -6.60
N ASN A 44 12.50 -9.64 -5.43
CA ASN A 44 12.75 -10.40 -4.21
C ASN A 44 11.44 -10.92 -3.58
N GLU A 45 10.99 -12.10 -4.04
CA GLU A 45 9.73 -12.70 -3.61
C GLU A 45 9.68 -13.02 -2.11
N GLU A 46 10.80 -13.46 -1.52
CA GLU A 46 10.85 -13.80 -0.10
C GLU A 46 10.62 -12.56 0.77
N ALA A 47 11.30 -11.46 0.44
CA ALA A 47 11.08 -10.18 1.12
C ALA A 47 9.64 -9.67 0.93
N ALA A 48 9.10 -9.80 -0.29
CA ALA A 48 7.74 -9.35 -0.58
C ALA A 48 6.70 -10.11 0.25
N ARG A 49 6.85 -11.43 0.38
CA ARG A 49 5.97 -12.25 1.22
C ARG A 49 6.05 -11.88 2.70
N LYS A 50 7.25 -11.54 3.21
CA LYS A 50 7.43 -11.05 4.58
C LYS A 50 6.72 -9.72 4.79
N GLU A 51 6.93 -8.74 3.90
CA GLU A 51 6.21 -7.45 3.98
C GLU A 51 4.69 -7.62 3.88
N TRP A 52 4.21 -8.57 3.06
CA TRP A 52 2.78 -8.88 2.96
C TRP A 52 2.22 -9.49 4.25
N ALA A 53 3.03 -10.27 4.98
CA ALA A 53 2.67 -10.76 6.30
C ALA A 53 2.61 -9.61 7.32
N ASP A 54 3.60 -8.71 7.32
CA ASP A 54 3.61 -7.54 8.21
C ASP A 54 2.41 -6.61 7.94
N LEU A 55 2.05 -6.39 6.68
CA LEU A 55 0.85 -5.64 6.29
C LEU A 55 -0.43 -6.29 6.83
N LYS A 56 -0.48 -7.63 6.87
CA LYS A 56 -1.61 -8.36 7.43
C LYS A 56 -1.72 -8.17 8.94
N GLU A 57 -0.60 -8.13 9.66
CA GLU A 57 -0.57 -7.87 11.11
C GLU A 57 -0.98 -6.43 11.45
N VAL A 58 -0.64 -5.47 10.58
CA VAL A 58 -1.02 -4.06 10.75
C VAL A 58 -2.48 -3.79 10.39
N ALA A 59 -3.08 -4.57 9.49
CA ALA A 59 -4.45 -4.39 9.05
C ALA A 59 -5.44 -4.37 10.25
N GLY A 60 -6.28 -3.34 10.32
CA GLY A 60 -7.28 -3.18 11.39
C GLY A 60 -6.75 -2.57 12.71
N THR A 61 -5.45 -2.31 12.83
CA THR A 61 -4.86 -1.69 14.04
C THR A 61 -5.00 -0.17 14.09
N GLY A 62 -5.37 0.48 12.97
CA GLY A 62 -5.38 1.94 12.84
C GLY A 62 -3.98 2.56 12.72
N GLN A 63 -2.91 1.76 12.67
CA GLN A 63 -1.55 2.26 12.51
C GLN A 63 -1.28 2.66 11.05
N ASN A 64 -0.81 3.89 10.84
CA ASN A 64 -0.34 4.35 9.54
C ASN A 64 1.01 3.70 9.19
N VAL A 65 1.10 3.17 7.98
CA VAL A 65 2.31 2.57 7.43
C VAL A 65 2.61 3.10 6.03
N ALA A 66 3.90 3.22 5.73
CA ALA A 66 4.40 3.57 4.41
C ALA A 66 5.14 2.37 3.82
N PHE A 67 4.93 2.10 2.52
CA PHE A 67 5.59 1.02 1.80
C PHE A 67 5.77 1.39 0.32
N GLY A 68 6.61 0.62 -0.37
CA GLY A 68 6.94 0.81 -1.78
C GLY A 68 8.26 1.55 -2.01
N SER A 69 8.42 2.10 -3.21
CA SER A 69 9.67 2.65 -3.72
C SER A 69 9.43 3.94 -4.49
N ARG A 70 10.18 5.00 -4.17
CA ARG A 70 10.12 6.28 -4.90
C ARG A 70 10.73 6.20 -6.30
N TYR A 71 11.48 5.15 -6.61
CA TYR A 71 12.14 4.97 -7.90
C TYR A 71 11.25 4.22 -8.89
N ASP A 72 10.26 3.49 -8.40
CA ASP A 72 9.31 2.73 -9.21
C ASP A 72 8.08 3.57 -9.57
N SER A 73 7.32 3.11 -10.56
CA SER A 73 6.03 3.70 -10.90
C SER A 73 5.04 3.53 -9.76
N SER A 74 4.28 4.58 -9.46
CA SER A 74 3.23 4.52 -8.45
C SER A 74 2.17 3.47 -8.84
N PRO A 75 1.75 2.61 -7.90
CA PRO A 75 0.74 1.60 -8.20
C PRO A 75 -0.63 2.25 -8.36
N ARG A 76 -1.56 1.55 -9.01
CA ARG A 76 -2.90 2.08 -9.22
C ARG A 76 -3.81 1.77 -8.03
N LEU A 77 -4.37 2.83 -7.45
CA LEU A 77 -5.48 2.72 -6.51
C LEU A 77 -6.77 2.39 -7.27
N ARG A 78 -7.35 1.23 -6.94
CA ARG A 78 -8.59 0.72 -7.53
C ARG A 78 -9.75 1.00 -6.58
N LYS A 79 -10.93 1.29 -7.15
CA LYS A 79 -12.16 1.46 -6.37
C LYS A 79 -12.64 0.13 -5.81
N ALA A 80 -13.44 0.16 -4.75
CA ALA A 80 -13.90 -1.04 -4.06
C ALA A 80 -14.73 -2.01 -4.93
N ASP A 81 -15.45 -1.49 -5.93
CA ASP A 81 -16.29 -2.24 -6.86
C ASP A 81 -15.54 -2.72 -8.12
N GLU A 82 -14.28 -2.33 -8.27
CA GLU A 82 -13.49 -2.70 -9.43
C GLU A 82 -13.01 -4.14 -9.34
N ARG A 83 -12.97 -4.85 -10.48
CA ARG A 83 -12.45 -6.22 -10.52
C ARG A 83 -10.91 -6.22 -10.46
N PRO A 84 -10.28 -7.12 -9.68
CA PRO A 84 -8.83 -7.26 -9.66
C PRO A 84 -8.28 -7.72 -11.01
N ALA A 85 -7.77 -6.78 -11.79
CA ALA A 85 -7.12 -7.03 -13.08
C ALA A 85 -5.82 -6.23 -13.20
N SER A 86 -4.92 -6.75 -14.04
CA SER A 86 -3.64 -6.13 -14.40
C SER A 86 -2.82 -5.69 -13.18
N PRO A 87 -2.33 -6.64 -12.35
CA PRO A 87 -1.64 -6.31 -11.10
C PRO A 87 -0.36 -5.50 -11.34
N ASP A 88 -0.14 -4.52 -10.47
CA ASP A 88 1.08 -3.72 -10.42
C ASP A 88 2.25 -4.56 -9.88
N ARG A 89 3.49 -4.23 -10.23
CA ARG A 89 4.66 -4.93 -9.68
C ARG A 89 4.90 -4.49 -8.24
N TYR A 90 4.96 -5.43 -7.30
CA TYR A 90 5.37 -5.13 -5.93
C TYR A 90 6.87 -4.84 -5.87
N SER A 91 7.27 -3.84 -5.09
CA SER A 91 8.68 -3.44 -4.92
C SER A 91 9.05 -3.38 -3.44
N THR A 92 10.02 -4.21 -3.05
CA THR A 92 10.57 -4.35 -1.69
C THR A 92 11.80 -3.46 -1.56
N ASN A 93 11.63 -2.15 -1.46
CA ASN A 93 12.77 -1.23 -1.37
C ASN A 93 13.15 -0.94 0.09
N ILE A 94 12.43 -0.06 0.77
CA ILE A 94 12.77 0.37 2.14
C ILE A 94 12.00 -0.39 3.23
N GLY A 95 11.29 -1.46 2.87
CA GLY A 95 10.43 -2.20 3.79
C GLY A 95 9.13 -1.49 4.14
N LEU A 96 8.32 -2.15 4.98
CA LEU A 96 7.17 -1.54 5.64
C LEU A 96 7.65 -0.65 6.79
N GLN A 97 7.39 0.65 6.70
CA GLN A 97 7.79 1.63 7.70
C GLN A 97 6.58 2.11 8.50
N LYS A 98 6.67 2.05 9.83
CA LYS A 98 5.67 2.66 10.70
C LYS A 98 5.79 4.18 10.62
N VAL A 99 4.67 4.86 10.39
CA VAL A 99 4.62 6.32 10.43
C VAL A 99 4.28 6.74 11.85
N SER A 100 5.31 6.86 12.69
CA SER A 100 5.19 7.22 14.11
C SER A 100 5.50 8.68 14.42
N GLY A 101 5.89 9.49 13.42
CA GLY A 101 6.28 10.90 13.57
C GLY A 101 5.57 11.86 12.61
N ARG A 102 5.61 13.16 12.94
CA ARG A 102 5.01 14.30 12.21
C ARG A 102 3.65 14.00 11.56
N THR A 103 2.67 13.71 12.42
CA THR A 103 1.24 13.66 12.07
C THR A 103 0.65 15.04 11.74
N ASP A 104 1.44 16.10 11.76
CA ASP A 104 1.09 17.47 11.36
C ASP A 104 1.14 17.66 9.84
N TYR A 105 1.83 16.79 9.09
CA TYR A 105 1.78 16.83 7.63
C TYR A 105 0.36 16.48 7.13
N ALA A 106 -0.28 17.43 6.44
CA ALA A 106 -1.72 17.40 6.19
C ALA A 106 -2.24 16.09 5.54
N PRO A 107 -1.59 15.49 4.52
CA PRO A 107 -2.03 14.20 3.98
C PRO A 107 -1.94 13.03 4.97
N VAL A 108 -0.93 13.00 5.84
CA VAL A 108 -0.79 11.96 6.88
C VAL A 108 -1.83 12.14 7.97
N ARG A 109 -2.12 13.38 8.36
CA ARG A 109 -3.22 13.69 9.29
C ARG A 109 -4.57 13.27 8.71
N ALA A 110 -4.80 13.60 7.45
CA ALA A 110 -6.04 13.28 6.76
C ALA A 110 -6.29 11.77 6.64
N LEU A 111 -5.24 10.93 6.69
CA LEU A 111 -5.41 9.47 6.79
C LEU A 111 -6.00 9.05 8.14
N LEU A 112 -5.55 9.67 9.25
CA LEU A 112 -6.08 9.40 10.59
C LEU A 112 -7.51 9.91 10.76
N ASP A 113 -7.80 11.06 10.14
CA ASP A 113 -9.09 11.74 10.26
C ASP A 113 -10.10 11.30 9.18
N TYR A 114 -9.73 10.36 8.29
CA TYR A 114 -10.59 9.94 7.17
C TYR A 114 -11.85 9.23 7.69
N LYS A 115 -13.00 9.88 7.57
CA LYS A 115 -14.31 9.32 7.89
C LYS A 115 -15.03 8.89 6.60
N ASP A 116 -15.77 7.79 6.70
CA ASP A 116 -16.67 7.27 5.65
C ASP A 116 -17.78 8.28 5.28
#